data_AF-E7GQ59-F1
#
_entry.id   AF-E7GQ59-F1
#
_cell.length_a   1.000
_cell.length_b   1.000
_cell.length_c   1.000
_cell.angle_alpha   90.00
_cell.angle_beta   90.00
_cell.angle_gamma   90.00
#
_symmetry.space_group_name_H-M   'P 1'
#
loop_
_entity.id
_entity.type
_entity.pdbx_description
1 polymer ?
#
loop_
_entity_poly.entity_id
_entity_poly.type
_entity_poly.pdbx_seq_one_letter_code
_entity_poly.pdbx_strand_id
1 'polypeptide(L)'
;LVLSLLLPTAKLEDLDARRQSIANEIAKLSADAVPMEKMESISGYLDDWENVSFEDKRQVVDALITVIRATNEKVEIEWKI
;
A
#
# COMPACT_ATOMS: atom_id res chain seq x y z
N LEU A 1 19.35 -16.22 -42.91
CA LEU A 1 17.92 -15.85 -43.11
C LEU A 1 17.06 -16.23 -41.91
N VAL A 2 16.99 -17.50 -41.48
CA VAL A 2 16.20 -17.91 -40.30
C VAL A 2 16.71 -17.29 -38.98
N LEU A 3 18.02 -17.25 -38.78
CA LEU A 3 18.62 -16.67 -37.56
C LEU A 3 18.35 -15.17 -37.38
N SER A 4 18.27 -14.43 -38.49
CA SER A 4 18.01 -12.98 -38.52
C SER A 4 16.57 -12.62 -38.13
N LEU A 5 15.62 -13.55 -38.30
CA LEU A 5 14.21 -13.38 -37.92
C LEU A 5 13.95 -13.75 -36.45
N LEU A 6 14.76 -14.64 -35.87
CA LEU A 6 14.55 -15.18 -34.52
C LEU A 6 15.12 -14.27 -33.41
N LEU A 7 16.17 -13.51 -33.70
CA LEU A 7 16.78 -12.55 -32.77
C LEU A 7 15.82 -11.42 -32.34
N PRO A 8 15.07 -10.78 -33.27
CA PRO A 8 14.06 -9.79 -32.92
C PRO A 8 12.90 -10.37 -32.11
N THR A 9 12.45 -11.60 -32.41
CA THR A 9 11.34 -12.23 -31.69
C THR A 9 11.75 -12.58 -30.25
N ALA A 10 12.95 -13.15 -30.07
CA ALA A 10 13.48 -13.42 -28.74
C ALA A 10 13.66 -12.14 -27.89
N LYS A 11 14.06 -11.03 -28.52
CA LYS A 11 14.14 -9.72 -27.85
C LYS A 11 12.77 -9.15 -27.50
N LEU A 12 11.76 -9.38 -28.34
CA LEU A 12 10.38 -8.96 -28.06
C LEU A 12 9.80 -9.75 -26.88
N GLU A 13 10.03 -11.06 -26.84
CA GLU A 13 9.60 -11.93 -25.75
C GLU A 13 10.26 -11.54 -24.41
N ASP A 14 11.56 -11.21 -24.40
CA ASP A 14 12.25 -10.71 -23.19
C ASP A 14 11.67 -9.36 -22.72
N LEU A 15 11.35 -8.46 -23.65
CA LEU A 15 10.74 -7.16 -23.32
C LEU A 15 9.32 -7.31 -22.79
N ASP A 16 8.50 -8.19 -23.37
CA ASP A 16 7.15 -8.49 -22.87
C ASP A 16 7.20 -9.13 -21.48
N ALA A 17 8.14 -10.07 -21.25
CA ALA A 17 8.34 -10.67 -19.94
C ALA A 17 8.75 -9.63 -18.87
N ARG A 18 9.68 -8.73 -19.21
CA ARG A 18 10.07 -7.62 -18.32
C ARG A 18 8.91 -6.67 -18.05
N ARG A 19 8.16 -6.29 -19.09
CA ARG A 19 6.98 -5.42 -18.96
C ARG A 19 5.96 -6.04 -18.02
N GLN A 20 5.69 -7.34 -18.17
CA GLN A 20 4.73 -8.05 -17.34
C GLN A 20 5.20 -8.21 -15.89
N SER A 21 6.50 -8.44 -15.68
CA SER A 21 7.11 -8.45 -14.33
C SER A 21 6.93 -7.11 -13.63
N ILE A 22 7.26 -6.00 -14.30
CA ILE A 22 7.12 -4.65 -13.75
C ILE A 22 5.65 -4.33 -13.48
N ALA A 23 4.74 -4.69 -14.38
CA ALA A 23 3.31 -4.49 -14.17
C ALA A 23 2.79 -5.26 -12.94
N ASN A 24 3.27 -6.48 -12.71
CA ASN A 24 2.92 -7.27 -11.53
C ASN A 24 3.49 -6.66 -10.24
N GLU A 25 4.73 -6.17 -10.26
CA GLU A 25 5.31 -5.47 -9.10
C GLU A 25 4.56 -4.17 -8.79
N ILE A 26 4.19 -3.39 -9.80
CA ILE A 26 3.36 -2.19 -9.64
C ILE A 26 2.00 -2.55 -9.06
N ALA A 27 1.33 -3.58 -9.57
CA ALA A 27 0.03 -4.02 -9.06
C ALA A 27 0.12 -4.47 -7.60
N LYS A 28 1.18 -5.20 -7.25
CA LYS A 28 1.44 -5.64 -5.88
C LYS A 28 1.69 -4.47 -4.94
N LEU A 29 2.53 -3.51 -5.34
CA LEU A 29 2.82 -2.31 -4.55
C LEU A 29 1.59 -1.38 -4.43
N SER A 30 0.81 -1.25 -5.50
CA SER A 30 -0.42 -0.44 -5.49
C SER A 30 -1.53 -1.06 -4.63
N ALA A 31 -1.58 -2.39 -4.52
CA ALA A 31 -2.52 -3.09 -3.66
C ALA A 31 -2.16 -2.98 -2.17
N ASP A 32 -0.87 -2.87 -1.86
CA ASP A 32 -0.36 -2.73 -0.49
C ASP A 32 -0.30 -1.27 -0.02
N ALA A 33 -0.22 -0.33 -0.97
CA ALA A 33 -0.22 1.09 -0.67
C ALA A 33 -1.55 1.54 -0.05
N VAL A 34 -1.47 2.16 1.12
CA VAL A 34 -2.60 2.86 1.73
C VAL A 34 -3.04 3.99 0.78
N PRO A 35 -4.33 4.09 0.39
CA PRO A 35 -4.80 5.12 -0.53
C PRO A 35 -4.46 6.52 0.00
N MET A 36 -3.82 7.34 -0.83
CA MET A 36 -3.38 8.69 -0.45
C MET A 36 -4.55 9.59 -0.01
N GLU A 37 -5.74 9.39 -0.59
CA GLU A 37 -6.99 10.06 -0.20
C GLU A 37 -7.41 9.75 1.25
N LYS A 38 -7.09 8.55 1.76
CA LYS A 38 -7.31 8.20 3.17
C LYS A 38 -6.32 8.92 4.08
N MET A 39 -5.08 9.13 3.64
CA MET A 39 -4.07 9.84 4.45
C MET A 39 -4.44 11.32 4.64
N GLU A 40 -4.92 12.00 3.59
CA GLU A 40 -5.38 13.38 3.73
C GLU A 40 -6.62 13.49 4.63
N SER A 41 -7.58 12.56 4.48
CA SER A 41 -8.76 12.49 5.35
C SER A 41 -8.39 12.26 6.82
N ILE A 42 -7.43 11.36 7.09
CA ILE A 42 -6.92 11.10 8.44
C ILE A 42 -6.27 12.35 9.03
N SER A 43 -5.51 13.11 8.24
CA SER A 43 -4.88 14.35 8.72
C SER A 43 -5.91 15.38 9.19
N GLY A 44 -7.04 15.52 8.48
CA GLY A 44 -8.14 16.39 8.89
C GLY A 44 -8.85 15.93 10.15
N TYR A 45 -9.04 14.61 10.34
CA TYR A 45 -9.61 14.07 11.58
C TYR A 45 -8.69 14.21 12.80
N LEU A 46 -7.36 14.21 12.59
CA LEU A 46 -6.40 14.44 13.67
C LEU A 46 -6.33 15.91 14.10
N ASP A 47 -6.55 16.85 13.17
CA ASP A 47 -6.54 18.30 13.43
C ASP A 47 -7.68 18.71 14.39
N ASP A 48 -8.86 18.11 14.25
CA ASP A 48 -10.04 18.40 15.07
C ASP A 48 -10.49 17.19 15.92
N TRP A 49 -9.53 16.38 16.40
CA TRP A 49 -9.79 15.07 17.03
C TRP A 49 -10.81 15.11 18.17
N GLU A 50 -10.87 16.18 18.96
CA GLU A 50 -11.83 16.26 20.08
C GLU A 50 -13.30 16.25 19.61
N ASN A 51 -13.62 16.88 18.48
CA ASN A 51 -14.99 16.95 17.94
C ASN A 51 -15.34 15.79 16.98
N VAL A 52 -14.38 14.93 16.65
CA VAL A 52 -14.63 13.75 15.82
C VAL A 52 -15.47 12.72 16.58
N SER A 53 -16.47 12.16 15.89
CA SER A 53 -17.35 11.14 16.45
C SER A 53 -16.58 9.88 16.86
N PHE A 54 -17.08 9.12 17.82
CA PHE A 54 -16.42 7.88 18.24
C PHE A 54 -16.27 6.87 17.08
N GLU A 55 -17.24 6.83 16.16
CA GLU A 55 -17.21 5.92 15.01
C GLU A 55 -16.12 6.32 14.00
N ASP A 56 -15.99 7.62 13.72
CA ASP A 56 -14.93 8.14 12.85
C ASP A 56 -13.55 7.97 13.49
N LYS A 57 -13.43 8.19 14.82
CA LYS A 57 -12.21 7.90 15.58
C LYS A 57 -11.80 6.43 15.44
N ARG A 58 -12.77 5.53 15.51
CA ARG A 58 -12.52 4.09 15.33
C ARG A 58 -12.04 3.77 13.92
N GLN A 59 -12.60 4.40 12.89
CA GLN A 59 -12.12 4.22 11.52
C GLN A 59 -10.69 4.73 11.32
N VAL A 60 -10.35 5.89 11.88
CA VAL A 60 -8.99 6.44 11.82
C VAL A 60 -8.00 5.52 12.52
N VAL A 61 -8.36 5.03 13.71
CA VAL A 61 -7.54 4.07 14.47
C VAL A 61 -7.36 2.76 13.70
N ASP A 62 -8.43 2.20 13.12
CA ASP A 62 -8.36 0.97 12.32
C ASP A 62 -7.52 1.15 11.04
N ALA A 63 -7.55 2.35 10.46
CA ALA A 63 -6.75 2.69 9.29
C ALA A 63 -5.26 2.86 9.59
N LEU A 64 -4.88 3.27 10.81
CA LEU A 64 -3.50 3.60 11.19
C LEU A 64 -2.79 2.51 12.01
N ILE A 65 -3.53 1.78 12.83
CA ILE A 65 -2.96 0.85 13.82
C ILE A 65 -3.10 -0.59 13.32
N THR A 66 -2.01 -1.34 13.38
CA THR A 66 -1.96 -2.76 13.04
C THR A 66 -2.37 -3.60 14.24
N VAL A 67 -1.72 -3.38 15.39
CA VAL A 67 -1.95 -4.14 16.62
C VAL A 67 -1.76 -3.24 17.83
N ILE A 68 -2.65 -3.38 18.83
CA ILE A 68 -2.49 -2.80 20.16
C ILE A 68 -2.27 -3.94 21.15
N ARG A 69 -1.16 -3.91 21.88
CA ARG A 69 -0.87 -4.86 22.97
C ARG A 69 -0.84 -4.08 24.26
N ALA A 70 -1.79 -4.36 25.16
CA ALA A 70 -1.79 -3.79 26.49
C ALA A 70 -1.40 -4.87 27.51
N THR A 71 -0.36 -4.61 28.29
CA THR A 71 -0.03 -5.35 29.51
C THR A 71 -0.34 -4.48 30.72
N ASN A 72 -0.30 -5.06 31.93
CA ASN A 72 -0.49 -4.29 33.17
C ASN A 72 0.55 -3.19 33.40
N GLU A 73 1.64 -3.17 32.62
CA GLU A 73 2.75 -2.23 32.80
C GLU A 73 2.91 -1.26 31.61
N LYS A 74 2.53 -1.68 30.40
CA LYS A 74 2.72 -0.86 29.19
C LYS A 74 1.70 -1.15 28.11
N VAL A 75 1.50 -0.15 27.26
CA VAL A 75 0.76 -0.28 26.01
C VAL A 75 1.76 -0.16 24.86
N GLU A 76 1.81 -1.17 24.02
CA GLU A 76 2.60 -1.22 22.80
C GLU A 76 1.66 -1.09 21.60
N ILE A 77 1.95 -0.12 20.74
CA ILE A 77 1.16 0.17 19.54
C ILE A 77 2.05 -0.09 18.33
N GLU A 78 1.60 -1.00 17.46
CA GLU A 78 2.22 -1.28 16.17
C GLU A 78 1.44 -0.54 15.09
N TRP A 79 2.11 0.37 14.39
CA TRP A 79 1.52 1.21 13.34
C TRP A 79 1.62 0.52 11.98
N LYS A 80 0.72 0.86 11.05
CA LYS A 80 0.76 0.37 9.66
C LYS A 80 1.83 1.04 8.79
N ILE A 81 2.52 2.05 9.33
CA ILE A 81 3.57 2.87 8.69
C ILE A 81 4.96 2.48 9.18
#